data_AF-A0A9P5SN28-F1
#
_entry.id   AF-A0A9P5SN28-F1
#
_cell.length_a   1.000
_cell.length_b   1.000
_cell.length_c   1.000
_cell.angle_alpha   90.00
_cell.angle_beta   90.00
_cell.angle_gamma   90.00
#
_symmetry.space_group_name_H-M   'P 1'
#
loop_
_entity.id
_entity.type
_entity.pdbx_description
1 polymer ?
#
loop_
_entity_poly.entity_id
_entity_poly.type
_entity_poly.pdbx_seq_one_letter_code
_entity_poly.pdbx_strand_id
1 'polypeptide(L)'
;MRYFQTQDSAQQKLSLVIPSVRHYLTNTRLVQFVLARKLDQTYLAKEHQLEINPYQDPNTRTLYHVNFEVQRGVTWALCSSILEQIRALTIPVSDIARYHQSIHRLQSLREVTFLLDEKIMPARHVMLWLQEGDMEAHDKILQSQEEMLEAMYQFVQTHVDVHKNILHKVDCPPNKTWIGCPQSCPEKTLSKLLNLLPSSR
;
A
#
# COMPACT_ATOMS: atom_id res chain seq x y z
N MET A 1 -20.47 -31.09 -15.35
CA MET A 1 -19.01 -31.16 -15.11
C MET A 1 -18.28 -30.25 -16.11
N ARG A 2 -17.98 -28.99 -15.77
CA ARG A 2 -17.17 -28.06 -16.59
C ARG A 2 -16.34 -27.09 -15.71
N TYR A 3 -15.77 -27.58 -14.61
CA TYR A 3 -14.96 -26.77 -13.67
C TYR A 3 -13.46 -27.05 -13.72
N PHE A 4 -12.99 -28.02 -14.52
CA PHE A 4 -11.58 -28.45 -14.51
C PHE A 4 -10.73 -27.89 -15.66
N GLN A 5 -11.32 -27.36 -16.74
CA GLN A 5 -10.53 -26.86 -17.89
C GLN A 5 -9.98 -25.43 -17.71
N THR A 6 -10.48 -24.66 -16.74
CA THR A 6 -10.02 -23.27 -16.51
C THR A 6 -8.82 -23.17 -15.56
N GLN A 7 -8.61 -24.15 -14.66
CA GLN A 7 -7.47 -24.16 -13.75
C GLN A 7 -6.14 -24.46 -14.45
N ASP A 8 -6.13 -25.41 -15.39
CA ASP A 8 -4.93 -25.78 -16.15
C ASP A 8 -4.40 -24.64 -17.01
N SER A 9 -5.30 -23.85 -17.62
CA SER A 9 -4.94 -22.69 -18.43
C SER A 9 -4.29 -21.56 -17.62
N ALA A 10 -4.79 -21.30 -16.41
CA ALA A 10 -4.25 -20.29 -15.51
C ALA A 10 -2.89 -20.71 -14.92
N GLN A 11 -2.75 -21.99 -14.53
CA GLN A 11 -1.48 -22.55 -14.04
C GLN A 11 -0.42 -22.65 -15.14
N GLN A 12 -0.79 -22.94 -16.40
CA GLN A 12 0.14 -22.90 -17.54
C GLN A 12 0.61 -21.48 -17.86
N LYS A 13 -0.27 -20.47 -17.82
CA LYS A 13 0.13 -19.07 -18.05
C LYS A 13 1.09 -18.54 -16.99
N LEU A 14 0.94 -18.98 -15.75
CA LEU A 14 1.82 -18.57 -14.65
C LEU A 14 3.15 -19.35 -14.61
N SER A 15 3.18 -20.62 -15.03
CA SER A 15 4.37 -21.49 -14.91
C SER A 15 5.45 -21.24 -15.97
N LEU A 16 5.12 -20.56 -17.08
CA LEU A 16 6.05 -20.21 -18.14
C LEU A 16 7.02 -19.07 -17.79
N VAL A 17 6.89 -18.44 -16.61
CA VAL A 17 7.40 -17.08 -16.40
C VAL A 17 8.26 -16.88 -15.14
N ILE A 18 9.28 -17.74 -14.93
CA ILE A 18 10.44 -17.59 -14.00
C ILE A 18 10.47 -18.63 -12.82
N PRO A 19 11.63 -19.27 -12.51
CA PRO A 19 11.76 -20.29 -11.45
C PRO A 19 11.40 -19.87 -10.02
N SER A 20 11.55 -18.59 -9.66
CA SER A 20 11.16 -18.06 -8.33
C SER A 20 9.65 -18.04 -8.11
N VAL A 21 8.85 -18.10 -9.19
CA VAL A 21 7.37 -18.18 -9.15
C VAL A 21 6.91 -19.61 -8.85
N ARG A 22 7.73 -20.66 -9.09
CA ARG A 22 7.32 -22.05 -8.84
C ARG A 22 6.88 -22.29 -7.39
N HIS A 23 7.55 -21.70 -6.40
CA HIS A 23 7.18 -21.86 -4.99
C HIS A 23 5.83 -21.21 -4.64
N TYR A 24 5.43 -20.16 -5.36
CA TYR A 24 4.10 -19.56 -5.22
C TYR A 24 3.03 -20.40 -5.93
N LEU A 25 3.36 -20.96 -7.09
CA LEU A 25 2.43 -21.78 -7.88
C LEU A 25 2.20 -23.18 -7.31
N THR A 26 3.15 -23.70 -6.53
CA THR A 26 2.96 -24.94 -5.78
C THR A 26 2.04 -24.75 -4.57
N ASN A 27 1.83 -23.52 -4.10
CA ASN A 27 0.88 -23.23 -3.03
C ASN A 27 -0.52 -22.95 -3.60
N THR A 28 -1.31 -24.01 -3.79
CA THR A 28 -2.65 -23.94 -4.38
C THR A 28 -3.58 -22.96 -3.66
N ARG A 29 -3.43 -22.80 -2.34
CA ARG A 29 -4.25 -21.87 -1.55
C ARG A 29 -3.93 -20.42 -1.87
N LEU A 30 -2.65 -20.11 -2.05
CA LEU A 30 -2.19 -18.78 -2.40
C LEU A 30 -2.61 -18.40 -3.83
N VAL A 31 -2.51 -19.34 -4.77
CA VAL A 31 -3.02 -19.16 -6.14
C VAL A 31 -4.52 -18.90 -6.14
N GLN A 32 -5.29 -19.71 -5.39
CA GLN A 32 -6.73 -19.50 -5.24
C GLN A 32 -7.06 -18.13 -4.63
N PHE A 33 -6.32 -17.69 -3.63
CA PHE A 33 -6.49 -16.37 -3.02
C PHE A 33 -6.27 -15.24 -4.03
N VAL A 34 -5.19 -15.29 -4.80
CA VAL A 34 -4.87 -14.30 -5.85
C VAL A 34 -5.99 -14.22 -6.89
N LEU A 35 -6.42 -15.38 -7.41
CA LEU A 35 -7.47 -15.46 -8.42
C LEU A 35 -8.84 -15.02 -7.88
N ALA A 36 -9.22 -15.47 -6.69
CA ALA A 36 -10.50 -15.13 -6.07
C ALA A 36 -10.65 -13.63 -5.82
N ARG A 37 -9.55 -12.95 -5.50
CA ARG A 37 -9.52 -11.50 -5.30
C ARG A 37 -9.14 -10.71 -6.54
N LYS A 38 -8.90 -11.38 -7.68
CA LYS A 38 -8.49 -10.75 -8.95
C LYS A 38 -7.31 -9.79 -8.77
N LEU A 39 -6.36 -10.16 -7.91
CA LEU A 39 -5.22 -9.30 -7.56
C LEU A 39 -4.31 -9.08 -8.76
N ASP A 40 -4.19 -10.07 -9.64
CA ASP A 40 -3.50 -10.00 -10.92
C ASP A 40 -4.10 -8.92 -11.83
N GLN A 41 -5.42 -8.90 -11.99
CA GLN A 41 -6.13 -7.94 -12.84
C GLN A 41 -6.08 -6.53 -12.25
N THR A 42 -6.28 -6.43 -10.94
CA THR A 42 -6.24 -5.15 -10.22
C THR A 42 -4.86 -4.50 -10.31
N TYR A 43 -3.81 -5.31 -10.17
CA TYR A 43 -2.44 -4.84 -10.31
C TYR A 43 -2.13 -4.38 -11.74
N LEU A 44 -2.45 -5.20 -12.75
CA LEU A 44 -2.24 -4.85 -14.16
C LEU A 44 -2.99 -3.57 -14.55
N ALA A 45 -4.21 -3.38 -14.06
CA ALA A 45 -4.99 -2.17 -14.29
C ALA A 45 -4.36 -0.92 -13.63
N LYS A 46 -3.87 -1.04 -12.38
CA LYS A 46 -3.15 0.05 -11.69
C LYS A 46 -1.81 0.37 -12.36
N GLU A 47 -1.11 -0.64 -12.88
CA GLU A 47 0.21 -0.49 -13.50
C GLU A 47 0.16 0.06 -14.93
N HIS A 48 -0.84 -0.30 -15.73
CA HIS A 48 -1.05 0.28 -17.07
C HIS A 48 -1.28 1.79 -17.04
N GLN A 49 -1.70 2.34 -15.90
CA GLN A 49 -1.91 3.78 -15.72
C GLN A 49 -0.63 4.53 -15.37
N LEU A 50 0.47 3.84 -15.01
CA LEU A 50 1.61 4.46 -14.36
C LEU A 50 2.90 3.72 -14.69
N GLU A 51 3.55 4.16 -15.78
CA GLU A 51 4.98 3.96 -16.01
C GLU A 51 5.43 2.50 -15.92
N ILE A 52 5.48 1.82 -17.07
CA ILE A 52 6.23 0.57 -17.14
C ILE A 52 7.67 0.91 -16.75
N ASN A 53 8.08 0.59 -15.52
CA ASN A 53 9.49 0.62 -15.15
C ASN A 53 10.18 -0.38 -16.09
N PRO A 54 10.96 0.09 -17.08
CA PRO A 54 11.49 -0.78 -18.11
C PRO A 54 12.56 -1.73 -17.53
N TYR A 55 13.03 -1.44 -16.31
CA TYR A 55 14.05 -2.21 -15.61
C TYR A 55 13.48 -3.29 -14.70
N GLN A 56 12.15 -3.38 -14.55
CA GLN A 56 11.53 -4.38 -13.68
C GLN A 56 10.64 -5.33 -14.46
N ASP A 57 10.99 -6.62 -14.40
CA ASP A 57 10.20 -7.71 -14.98
C ASP A 57 8.76 -7.68 -14.42
N PRO A 58 7.71 -7.73 -15.29
CA PRO A 58 6.30 -7.70 -14.86
C PRO A 58 5.92 -8.77 -13.83
N ASN A 59 6.58 -9.93 -13.86
CA ASN A 59 6.27 -11.04 -12.95
C ASN A 59 6.81 -10.79 -11.56
N THR A 60 8.03 -10.28 -11.48
CA THR A 60 8.67 -9.81 -10.25
C THR A 60 7.79 -8.75 -9.60
N ARG A 61 7.27 -7.79 -10.40
CA ARG A 61 6.31 -6.77 -9.95
C ARG A 61 5.02 -7.35 -9.39
N THR A 62 4.37 -8.24 -10.14
CA THR A 62 3.16 -8.94 -9.70
C THR A 62 3.40 -9.71 -8.40
N LEU A 63 4.53 -10.41 -8.30
CA LEU A 63 4.89 -11.19 -7.11
C LEU A 63 5.11 -10.30 -5.88
N TYR A 64 5.80 -9.16 -6.03
CA TYR A 64 5.96 -8.19 -4.97
C TYR A 64 4.59 -7.68 -4.48
N HIS A 65 3.68 -7.35 -5.40
CA HIS A 65 2.35 -6.90 -5.03
C HIS A 65 1.54 -7.97 -4.31
N VAL A 66 1.53 -9.21 -4.80
CA VAL A 66 0.85 -10.34 -4.14
C VAL A 66 1.43 -10.57 -2.74
N ASN A 67 2.75 -10.61 -2.62
CA ASN A 67 3.40 -10.78 -1.32
C ASN A 67 3.01 -9.66 -0.36
N PHE A 68 2.98 -8.42 -0.84
CA PHE A 68 2.59 -7.26 -0.06
C PHE A 68 1.13 -7.33 0.41
N GLU A 69 0.18 -7.66 -0.48
CA GLU A 69 -1.24 -7.85 -0.13
C GLU A 69 -1.45 -8.97 0.89
N VAL A 70 -0.72 -10.07 0.75
CA VAL A 70 -0.76 -11.18 1.71
C VAL A 70 -0.21 -10.74 3.06
N GLN A 71 0.94 -10.06 3.08
CA GLN A 71 1.54 -9.53 4.30
C GLN A 71 0.61 -8.55 5.01
N ARG A 72 -0.08 -7.67 4.26
CA ARG A 72 -1.11 -6.77 4.80
C ARG A 72 -2.25 -7.53 5.44
N GLY A 73 -2.81 -8.51 4.73
CA GLY A 73 -3.91 -9.33 5.22
C GLY A 73 -3.55 -10.11 6.48
N VAL A 74 -2.36 -10.73 6.51
CA VAL A 74 -1.87 -11.48 7.67
C VAL A 74 -1.58 -10.54 8.84
N THR A 75 -0.88 -9.43 8.62
CA THR A 75 -0.61 -8.42 9.65
C THR A 75 -1.90 -7.94 10.28
N TRP A 76 -2.89 -7.57 9.46
CA TRP A 76 -4.19 -7.16 9.97
C TRP A 76 -4.87 -8.26 10.78
N ALA A 77 -4.93 -9.49 10.28
CA ALA A 77 -5.56 -10.60 10.98
C ALA A 77 -4.93 -10.83 12.37
N LEU A 78 -3.60 -10.77 12.47
CA LEU A 78 -2.86 -10.93 13.72
C LEU A 78 -3.05 -9.74 14.67
N CYS A 79 -2.99 -8.52 14.15
CA CYS A 79 -3.08 -7.31 14.96
C CYS A 79 -4.51 -7.01 15.42
N SER A 80 -5.52 -7.40 14.64
CA SER A 80 -6.92 -7.05 14.86
C SER A 80 -7.47 -7.47 16.23
N SER A 81 -6.95 -8.55 16.82
CA SER A 81 -7.36 -9.04 18.15
C SER A 81 -6.63 -8.37 19.30
N ILE A 82 -5.56 -7.61 19.04
CA ILE A 82 -4.70 -7.01 20.07
C ILE A 82 -4.48 -5.50 19.87
N LEU A 83 -5.31 -4.84 19.06
CA LEU A 83 -5.16 -3.40 18.71
C LEU A 83 -5.02 -2.52 19.96
N GLU A 84 -5.72 -2.85 21.03
CA GLU A 84 -5.73 -2.15 22.32
C GLU A 84 -4.38 -2.16 23.04
N GLN A 85 -3.49 -3.09 22.66
CA GLN A 85 -2.18 -3.28 23.28
C GLN A 85 -1.04 -2.76 22.40
N ILE A 86 -1.32 -2.44 21.13
CA ILE A 86 -0.29 -1.99 20.18
C ILE A 86 0.16 -0.58 20.55
N ARG A 87 1.47 -0.43 20.78
CA ARG A 87 2.11 0.86 21.09
C ARG A 87 2.79 1.50 19.88
N ALA A 88 3.22 0.70 18.93
CA ALA A 88 3.86 1.17 17.71
C ALA A 88 3.23 0.42 16.53
N LEU A 89 2.80 1.17 15.52
CA LEU A 89 2.10 0.61 14.37
C LEU A 89 2.64 1.19 13.06
N THR A 90 3.01 0.31 12.14
CA THR A 90 3.29 0.69 10.76
C THR A 90 2.03 0.50 9.93
N ILE A 91 1.53 1.58 9.34
CA ILE A 91 0.29 1.61 8.57
C ILE A 91 0.63 1.86 7.09
N PRO A 92 0.41 0.87 6.20
CA PRO A 92 0.33 1.13 4.76
C PRO A 92 -0.76 2.16 4.49
N VAL A 93 -0.46 3.20 3.72
CA VAL A 93 -1.43 4.27 3.44
C VAL A 93 -2.66 3.71 2.72
N SER A 94 -2.49 2.70 1.87
CA SER A 94 -3.60 1.97 1.25
C SER A 94 -4.55 1.24 2.24
N ASP A 95 -4.13 1.03 3.50
CA ASP A 95 -4.92 0.41 4.56
C ASP A 95 -5.45 1.42 5.59
N ILE A 96 -5.18 2.71 5.41
CA ILE A 96 -5.45 3.71 6.44
C ILE A 96 -6.92 3.76 6.86
N ALA A 97 -7.85 3.64 5.91
CA ALA A 97 -9.28 3.61 6.18
C ALA A 97 -9.68 2.47 7.12
N ARG A 98 -9.03 1.31 7.01
CA ARG A 98 -9.29 0.15 7.87
C ARG A 98 -8.85 0.41 9.31
N TYR A 99 -7.69 1.03 9.49
CA TYR A 99 -7.20 1.41 10.82
C TYR A 99 -8.02 2.56 11.41
N HIS A 100 -8.44 3.52 10.58
CA HIS A 100 -9.30 4.63 10.98
C HIS A 100 -10.64 4.16 11.55
N GLN A 101 -11.29 3.18 10.92
CA GLN A 101 -12.50 2.55 11.45
C GLN A 101 -12.31 1.92 12.84
N SER A 102 -11.09 1.49 13.16
CA SER A 102 -10.72 0.88 14.44
C SER A 102 -10.04 1.85 15.40
N ILE A 103 -10.11 3.17 15.16
CA ILE A 103 -9.36 4.17 15.91
C ILE A 103 -9.62 4.10 17.42
N HIS A 104 -10.87 3.85 17.82
CA HIS A 104 -11.28 3.72 19.23
C HIS A 104 -10.56 2.58 19.96
N ARG A 105 -10.09 1.56 19.24
CA ARG A 105 -9.35 0.42 19.79
C ARG A 105 -7.86 0.71 19.92
N LEU A 106 -7.33 1.75 19.30
CA LEU A 106 -5.91 2.07 19.27
C LEU A 106 -5.47 2.94 20.48
N GLN A 107 -6.06 2.72 21.66
CA GLN A 107 -5.83 3.57 22.84
C GLN A 107 -4.39 3.51 23.39
N SER A 108 -3.64 2.44 23.13
CA SER A 108 -2.25 2.31 23.58
C SER A 108 -1.22 2.85 22.58
N LEU A 109 -1.68 3.31 21.41
CA LEU A 109 -0.82 3.66 20.29
C LEU A 109 -0.05 4.95 20.55
N ARG A 110 1.28 4.84 20.66
CA ARG A 110 2.23 5.93 20.92
C ARG A 110 3.03 6.34 19.70
N GLU A 111 3.23 5.42 18.77
CA GLU A 111 4.04 5.64 17.58
C GLU A 111 3.32 5.14 16.33
N VAL A 112 3.26 5.97 15.31
CA VAL A 112 2.71 5.60 14.00
C VAL A 112 3.75 5.87 12.93
N THR A 113 3.97 4.86 12.09
CA THR A 113 4.81 4.98 10.90
C THR A 113 3.95 4.74 9.67
N PHE A 114 3.80 5.75 8.81
CA PHE A 114 3.09 5.56 7.55
C PHE A 114 4.03 5.00 6.48
N LEU A 115 3.63 3.88 5.88
CA LEU A 115 4.33 3.28 4.75
C LEU A 115 3.64 3.74 3.46
N LEU A 116 4.36 4.51 2.65
CA LEU A 116 3.89 5.01 1.35
C LEU A 116 3.94 3.91 0.30
N ASP A 117 3.06 2.94 0.43
CA ASP A 117 3.01 1.71 -0.37
C ASP A 117 2.31 1.90 -1.72
N GLU A 118 1.43 2.89 -1.82
CA GLU A 118 0.90 3.37 -3.10
C GLU A 118 1.81 4.42 -3.71
N LYS A 119 1.74 4.59 -5.03
CA LYS A 119 2.57 5.54 -5.74
C LYS A 119 2.07 6.97 -5.47
N ILE A 120 2.73 7.68 -4.56
CA ILE A 120 2.36 9.06 -4.18
C ILE A 120 2.88 10.12 -5.15
N MET A 121 4.00 9.88 -5.82
CA MET A 121 4.51 10.78 -6.86
C MET A 121 4.85 10.02 -8.14
N PRO A 122 4.45 10.52 -9.32
CA PRO A 122 4.97 10.03 -10.60
C PRO A 122 6.48 10.29 -10.65
N ALA A 123 7.21 9.45 -11.37
CA ALA A 123 8.64 9.65 -11.47
C ALA A 123 8.89 10.91 -12.30
N ARG A 124 9.78 11.79 -11.84
CA ARG A 124 10.06 13.09 -12.51
C ARG A 124 10.34 12.95 -14.00
N HIS A 125 10.99 11.86 -14.40
CA HIS A 125 11.31 11.62 -15.80
C HIS A 125 10.06 11.35 -16.63
N VAL A 126 9.02 10.72 -16.08
CA VAL A 126 7.77 10.45 -16.80
C VAL A 126 6.94 11.70 -16.96
N MET A 127 6.96 12.61 -15.98
CA MET A 127 6.28 13.91 -16.13
C MET A 127 6.75 14.69 -17.37
N LEU A 128 7.97 14.45 -17.85
CA LEU A 128 8.54 15.08 -19.05
C LEU A 128 8.02 14.48 -20.37
N TRP A 129 7.37 13.31 -20.33
CA TRP A 129 6.92 12.58 -21.52
C TRP A 129 5.39 12.39 -21.60
N LEU A 130 4.63 12.99 -20.68
CA LEU A 130 3.16 12.90 -20.68
C LEU A 130 2.57 13.60 -21.92
N GLN A 131 1.76 12.89 -22.69
CA GLN A 131 0.93 13.48 -23.74
C GLN A 131 -0.40 14.02 -23.17
N GLU A 132 -1.19 14.75 -23.97
CA GLU A 132 -2.47 15.34 -23.51
C GLU A 132 -3.45 14.30 -22.94
N GLY A 133 -3.49 13.07 -23.47
CA GLY A 133 -4.29 11.97 -22.90
C GLY A 133 -3.78 11.44 -21.55
N ASP A 134 -2.49 11.66 -21.26
CA ASP A 134 -1.87 11.26 -19.99
C ASP A 134 -2.06 12.32 -18.89
N MET A 135 -2.52 13.54 -19.25
CA MET A 135 -2.80 14.61 -18.29
C MET A 135 -4.00 14.29 -17.40
N GLU A 136 -5.06 13.66 -17.92
CA GLU A 136 -6.22 13.26 -17.10
C GLU A 136 -5.82 12.16 -16.10
N ALA A 137 -4.99 11.21 -16.52
CA ALA A 137 -4.44 10.19 -15.63
C ALA A 137 -3.56 10.84 -14.55
N HIS A 138 -2.71 11.79 -14.93
CA HIS A 138 -1.89 12.57 -14.02
C HIS A 138 -2.71 13.33 -12.97
N ASP A 139 -3.79 14.01 -13.37
CA ASP A 139 -4.64 14.75 -12.44
C ASP A 139 -5.34 13.82 -11.44
N LYS A 140 -5.78 12.63 -11.89
CA LYS A 140 -6.32 11.60 -10.99
C LYS A 140 -5.29 11.11 -9.97
N ILE A 141 -4.02 11.01 -10.38
CA ILE A 141 -2.93 10.61 -9.48
C ILE A 141 -2.69 11.69 -8.44
N LEU A 142 -2.63 12.96 -8.85
CA LEU A 142 -2.48 14.08 -7.92
C LEU A 142 -3.64 14.16 -6.93
N GLN A 143 -4.87 13.95 -7.39
CA GLN A 143 -6.04 13.90 -6.53
C GLN A 143 -5.96 12.74 -5.53
N SER A 144 -5.66 11.53 -6.00
CA SER A 144 -5.47 10.36 -5.11
C SER A 144 -4.35 10.58 -4.10
N GLN A 145 -3.26 11.24 -4.50
CA GLN A 145 -2.19 11.66 -3.59
C GLN A 145 -2.72 12.59 -2.49
N GLU A 146 -3.48 13.62 -2.86
CA GLU A 146 -4.03 14.56 -1.88
C GLU A 146 -4.97 13.85 -0.90
N GLU A 147 -5.85 12.98 -1.40
CA GLU A 147 -6.75 12.16 -0.59
C GLU A 147 -5.99 11.25 0.39
N MET A 148 -4.90 10.62 -0.06
CA MET A 148 -4.04 9.79 0.79
C MET A 148 -3.33 10.58 1.90
N LEU A 149 -2.75 11.72 1.56
CA LEU A 149 -2.06 12.58 2.52
C LEU A 149 -3.05 13.18 3.52
N GLU A 150 -4.24 13.53 3.08
CA GLU A 150 -5.33 14.00 3.93
C GLU A 150 -5.83 12.89 4.86
N ALA A 151 -5.96 11.65 4.38
CA ALA A 151 -6.32 10.52 5.23
C ALA A 151 -5.28 10.28 6.34
N MET A 152 -3.97 10.44 6.05
CA MET A 152 -2.90 10.39 7.05
C MET A 152 -3.10 11.45 8.13
N TYR A 153 -3.39 12.67 7.72
CA TYR A 153 -3.67 13.77 8.63
C TYR A 153 -4.90 13.50 9.51
N GLN A 154 -6.02 13.11 8.89
CA GLN A 154 -7.26 12.80 9.59
C GLN A 154 -7.09 11.66 10.58
N PHE A 155 -6.32 10.62 10.25
CA PHE A 155 -6.02 9.54 11.18
C PHE A 155 -5.32 10.04 12.43
N VAL A 156 -4.24 10.82 12.28
CA VAL A 156 -3.48 11.36 13.41
C VAL A 156 -4.35 12.31 14.23
N GLN A 157 -5.07 13.22 13.58
CA GLN A 157 -5.96 14.17 14.24
C GLN A 157 -7.03 13.45 15.05
N THR A 158 -7.74 12.49 14.44
CA THR A 158 -8.78 11.71 15.10
C THR A 158 -8.21 10.93 16.29
N HIS A 159 -7.02 10.35 16.14
CA HIS A 159 -6.37 9.62 17.24
C HIS A 159 -6.08 10.53 18.43
N VAL A 160 -5.48 11.70 18.16
CA VAL A 160 -5.12 12.70 19.19
C VAL A 160 -6.37 13.21 19.90
N ASP A 161 -7.46 13.48 19.17
CA ASP A 161 -8.72 13.97 19.73
C ASP A 161 -9.40 12.93 20.63
N VAL A 162 -9.41 11.66 20.20
CA VAL A 162 -10.07 10.56 20.92
C VAL A 162 -9.26 10.11 22.15
N HIS A 163 -7.95 9.93 21.99
CA HIS A 163 -7.09 9.29 23.00
C HIS A 163 -6.17 10.26 23.74
N LYS A 164 -6.32 11.58 23.51
CA LYS A 164 -5.71 12.71 24.23
C LYS A 164 -4.27 12.47 24.73
N ASN A 165 -3.31 12.92 23.93
CA ASN A 165 -1.87 13.00 24.26
C ASN A 165 -1.13 11.65 24.42
N ILE A 166 -1.66 10.54 23.90
CA ILE A 166 -0.95 9.25 23.93
C ILE A 166 -0.01 9.10 22.73
N LEU A 167 -0.37 9.63 21.57
CA LEU A 167 0.46 9.59 20.37
C LEU A 167 1.63 10.59 20.51
N HIS A 168 2.86 10.10 20.45
CA HIS A 168 4.08 10.90 20.65
C HIS A 168 4.95 10.99 19.41
N LYS A 169 4.78 10.06 18.47
CA LYS A 169 5.63 9.99 17.29
C LYS A 169 4.80 9.64 16.06
N VAL A 170 4.99 10.43 15.02
CA VAL A 170 4.52 10.14 13.66
C VAL A 170 5.73 10.21 12.75
N ASP A 171 5.91 9.17 11.94
CA ASP A 171 6.98 9.08 10.97
C ASP A 171 6.43 8.65 9.60
N CYS A 172 7.15 9.02 8.55
CA CYS A 172 6.84 8.63 7.19
C CYS A 172 8.16 8.41 6.42
N PRO A 173 8.86 7.30 6.69
CA PRO A 173 10.19 7.06 6.16
C PRO A 173 10.13 6.92 4.62
N PRO A 174 11.24 7.25 3.92
CA PRO A 174 11.32 7.04 2.49
C PRO A 174 11.07 5.58 2.13
N ASN A 175 10.10 5.34 1.26
CA ASN A 175 9.78 4.00 0.81
C ASN A 175 10.54 3.67 -0.47
N LYS A 176 11.16 2.48 -0.49
CA LYS A 176 11.88 1.91 -1.64
C LYS A 176 11.08 0.81 -2.34
N THR A 177 9.79 0.63 -2.01
CA THR A 177 8.89 -0.31 -2.69
C THR A 177 8.93 -0.13 -4.21
N TRP A 178 9.00 1.12 -4.68
CA TRP A 178 9.05 1.46 -6.10
C TRP A 178 10.51 1.65 -6.57
N ILE A 179 11.08 0.61 -7.20
CA ILE A 179 12.45 0.64 -7.73
C ILE A 179 12.59 1.80 -8.73
N GLY A 180 13.61 2.64 -8.55
CA GLY A 180 13.88 3.80 -9.42
C GLY A 180 12.99 5.03 -9.15
N CYS A 181 12.02 4.93 -8.24
CA CYS A 181 11.16 6.03 -7.84
C CYS A 181 10.98 6.02 -6.31
N PRO A 182 12.06 6.28 -5.52
CA PRO A 182 11.93 6.36 -4.07
C PRO A 182 10.90 7.43 -3.70
N GLN A 183 9.98 7.09 -2.82
CA GLN A 183 8.89 7.97 -2.43
C GLN A 183 9.10 8.48 -1.02
N SER A 184 8.82 9.77 -0.82
CA SER A 184 8.94 10.45 0.47
C SER A 184 7.70 11.29 0.71
N CYS A 185 7.29 11.37 1.98
CA CYS A 185 6.23 12.29 2.36
C CYS A 185 6.66 13.72 2.06
N PRO A 186 5.79 14.55 1.45
CA PRO A 186 6.08 15.96 1.31
C PRO A 186 6.37 16.58 2.69
N GLU A 187 7.44 17.36 2.79
CA GLU A 187 7.90 17.96 4.06
C GLU A 187 6.77 18.75 4.74
N LYS A 188 5.99 19.51 3.96
CA LYS A 188 4.81 20.25 4.44
C LYS A 188 3.79 19.34 5.14
N THR A 189 3.55 18.16 4.60
CA THR A 189 2.62 17.19 5.19
C THR A 189 3.20 16.60 6.47
N LEU A 190 4.49 16.24 6.46
CA LEU A 190 5.15 15.75 7.67
C LEU A 190 5.14 16.80 8.79
N SER A 191 5.42 18.07 8.48
CA SER A 191 5.32 19.17 9.45
C SER A 191 3.90 19.33 10.00
N LYS A 192 2.87 19.23 9.14
CA LYS A 192 1.46 19.26 9.58
C LYS A 192 1.14 18.13 10.56
N LEU A 193 1.60 16.91 10.28
CA LEU A 193 1.41 15.75 11.16
C LEU A 193 2.11 15.95 12.51
N LEU A 194 3.35 16.43 12.50
CA LEU A 194 4.12 16.68 13.72
C LEU A 194 3.49 17.78 14.58
N ASN A 195 2.88 18.79 13.96
CA ASN A 195 2.18 19.86 14.68
C ASN A 195 0.90 19.40 15.41
N LEU A 196 0.36 18.21 15.07
CA LEU A 196 -0.77 17.61 15.80
C LEU A 196 -0.33 16.92 17.10
N LEU A 197 0.95 16.59 17.23
CA LEU A 197 1.46 15.85 18.38
C LEU A 197 1.56 16.76 19.61
N PRO A 198 1.32 16.23 20.82
CA PRO A 198 1.55 16.97 22.04
C PRO A 198 3.01 17.43 22.08
N SER A 199 3.23 18.69 22.44
CA SER A 199 4.57 19.22 22.65
C SER A 199 5.27 18.35 23.69
N SER A 200 6.40 17.75 23.34
CA SER A 200 7.22 16.95 24.26
C SER A 200 7.58 17.83 25.47
N ARG A 201 6.89 17.62 26.59
CA ARG A 201 7.22 18.18 27.91
C ARG A 201 8.01 17.16 28.70
#